data_AF-A0A9E5RUW1-F1
#
_entry.id   AF-A0A9E5RUW1-F1
#
_cell.length_a   1.000
_cell.length_b   1.000
_cell.length_c   1.000
_cell.angle_alpha   90.00
_cell.angle_beta   90.00
_cell.angle_gamma   90.00
#
_symmetry.space_group_name_H-M   'P 1'
#
loop_
_entity.id
_entity.type
_entity.pdbx_description
1 polymer ?
#
loop_
_entity_poly.entity_id
_entity_poly.type
_entity_poly.pdbx_seq_one_letter_code
_entity_poly.pdbx_strand_id
1 'polypeptide(L)'
;MGDTKTYNIANIETAQFFYQSLDYQALMGRVAEKQEMVQYLQETGKTDRALKAAAELEELEQQLEQFKQNVFRLYETFTKIEINTERLKQAKAHFDQGEFREADAILNAAEMQRDLNQLIERDQQLDQEKAEIEQHRTQLANEYLIKARLWTTFYDQPNRFEQSCNYFEEALRAARTPETVFEYALFLQCHNCFDQAKPLYEGLLQNYRALAQENLRTYLPDVAMTLINLSIFYLQDIPDKEQSIALATEVLEIAQQFPQVPMVQRYAEIAIQVLQANGAEVDTL
;
A
#
# COMPACT_ATOMS: atom_id res chain seq x y z
N MET A 1 11.89 35.21 5.86
CA MET A 1 11.31 35.91 4.69
C MET A 1 12.32 35.76 3.56
N GLY A 2 12.21 34.69 2.78
CA GLY A 2 13.04 34.48 1.60
C GLY A 2 12.19 34.83 0.39
N ASP A 3 12.64 35.79 -0.40
CA ASP A 3 11.97 36.25 -1.61
C ASP A 3 11.83 35.11 -2.61
N THR A 4 10.64 34.51 -2.68
CA THR A 4 10.21 33.75 -3.86
C THR A 4 10.01 34.75 -4.99
N LYS A 5 11.06 34.99 -5.78
CA LYS A 5 10.92 35.66 -7.07
C LYS A 5 10.06 34.78 -7.98
N THR A 6 8.79 35.11 -8.06
CA THR A 6 7.87 34.56 -9.07
C THR A 6 8.29 35.14 -10.42
N TYR A 7 9.14 34.42 -11.16
CA TYR A 7 9.52 34.83 -12.51
C TYR A 7 8.33 34.62 -13.44
N ASN A 8 7.80 35.75 -13.93
CA ASN A 8 6.64 35.84 -14.78
C ASN A 8 6.95 35.24 -16.16
N ILE A 9 6.06 34.39 -16.67
CA ILE A 9 6.21 33.49 -17.82
C ILE A 9 6.50 34.24 -19.14
N ALA A 10 6.24 35.55 -19.18
CA ALA A 10 6.48 36.41 -20.35
C ALA A 10 7.92 36.94 -20.48
N ASN A 11 8.83 36.64 -19.54
CA ASN A 11 10.17 37.25 -19.45
C ASN A 11 11.34 36.26 -19.65
N ILE A 12 11.08 35.07 -20.20
CA ILE A 12 12.14 34.07 -20.38
C ILE A 12 12.94 34.28 -21.68
N GLU A 13 12.36 34.91 -22.71
CA GLU A 13 13.13 35.34 -23.90
C GLU A 13 14.23 36.37 -23.55
N THR A 14 14.09 37.05 -22.40
CA THR A 14 15.07 37.99 -21.84
C THR A 14 15.90 37.37 -20.70
N ALA A 15 15.69 36.09 -20.37
CA ALA A 15 16.41 35.43 -19.29
C ALA A 15 17.86 35.16 -19.72
N GLN A 16 18.77 35.84 -19.02
CA GLN A 16 20.19 35.93 -19.34
C GLN A 16 20.90 34.57 -19.43
N PHE A 17 20.38 33.56 -18.72
CA PHE A 17 20.96 32.21 -18.67
C PHE A 17 20.90 31.46 -20.01
N PHE A 18 19.93 31.75 -20.89
CA PHE A 18 19.90 31.17 -22.24
C PHE A 18 21.12 31.58 -23.05
N TYR A 19 21.43 32.87 -23.03
CA TYR A 19 22.54 33.45 -23.79
C TYR A 19 23.91 33.12 -23.19
N GLN A 20 23.96 32.73 -21.91
CA GLN A 20 25.17 32.31 -21.23
C GLN A 20 25.54 30.84 -21.49
N SER A 21 24.57 30.03 -21.93
CA SER A 21 24.82 28.62 -22.27
C SER A 21 25.76 28.48 -23.46
N LEU A 22 26.86 27.75 -23.26
CA LEU A 22 27.79 27.40 -24.34
C LEU A 22 27.12 26.58 -25.45
N ASP A 23 26.17 25.71 -25.09
CA ASP A 23 25.42 24.89 -26.05
C ASP A 23 24.50 25.76 -26.92
N TYR A 24 23.85 26.77 -26.32
CA TYR A 24 23.05 27.74 -27.06
C TYR A 24 23.92 28.59 -28.00
N GLN A 25 25.05 29.11 -27.51
CA GLN A 25 25.99 29.92 -28.30
C GLN A 25 26.55 29.12 -29.49
N ALA A 26 26.90 27.85 -29.29
CA ALA A 26 27.39 26.98 -30.37
C ALA A 26 26.33 26.75 -31.45
N LEU A 27 25.07 26.52 -31.06
CA LEU A 27 23.97 26.33 -32.00
C LEU A 27 23.64 27.62 -32.77
N MET A 28 23.62 28.76 -32.07
CA MET A 28 23.49 30.09 -32.69
C MET A 28 24.60 30.37 -33.70
N GLY A 29 25.86 30.04 -33.37
CA GLY A 29 26.99 30.20 -34.29
C GLY A 29 26.82 29.39 -35.56
N ARG A 30 26.40 28.12 -35.44
CA ARG A 30 26.11 27.25 -36.60
C ARG A 30 24.98 27.80 -37.48
N VAL A 31 23.92 28.35 -36.88
CA VAL A 31 22.83 29.01 -37.62
C VAL A 31 23.37 30.22 -38.40
N ALA A 32 24.15 31.09 -37.73
CA ALA A 32 24.70 32.30 -38.35
C ALA A 32 25.65 31.98 -39.52
N GLU A 33 26.61 31.06 -39.31
CA GLU A 33 27.52 30.59 -40.38
C GLU A 33 26.74 30.04 -41.58
N LYS A 34 25.67 29.28 -41.31
CA LYS A 34 24.85 28.68 -42.37
C LYS A 34 24.04 29.73 -43.11
N GLN A 35 23.53 30.73 -42.41
CA GLN A 35 22.79 31.85 -42.99
C GLN A 35 23.67 32.68 -43.93
N GLU A 36 24.90 33.00 -43.53
CA GLU A 36 25.89 33.67 -44.39
C GLU A 36 26.21 32.84 -45.64
N MET A 37 26.38 31.52 -45.48
CA MET A 37 26.62 30.61 -46.60
C MET A 37 25.45 30.59 -47.60
N VAL A 38 24.20 30.58 -47.12
CA VAL A 38 23.01 30.66 -47.98
C VAL A 38 23.01 31.96 -48.76
N GLN A 39 23.23 33.09 -48.10
CA GLN A 39 23.26 34.41 -48.74
C GLN A 39 24.34 34.48 -49.82
N TYR A 40 25.56 34.05 -49.53
CA TYR A 40 26.66 34.02 -50.51
C TYR A 40 26.35 33.15 -51.74
N LEU A 41 25.74 31.98 -51.54
CA LEU A 41 25.37 31.08 -52.64
C LEU A 41 24.25 31.66 -53.52
N GLN A 42 23.33 32.41 -52.93
CA GLN A 42 22.29 33.15 -53.66
C GLN A 42 22.88 34.29 -54.49
N GLU A 43 23.75 35.10 -53.89
CA GLU A 43 24.42 36.23 -54.56
C GLU A 43 25.34 35.77 -55.71
N THR A 44 25.95 34.59 -55.58
CA THR A 44 26.82 34.01 -56.63
C THR A 44 26.08 33.14 -57.65
N GLY A 45 24.74 33.09 -57.61
CA GLY A 45 23.89 32.41 -58.60
C GLY A 45 23.97 30.88 -58.58
N LYS A 46 24.40 30.26 -57.47
CA LYS A 46 24.53 28.79 -57.33
C LYS A 46 23.26 28.17 -56.77
N THR A 47 22.16 28.27 -57.52
CA THR A 47 20.78 27.99 -57.06
C THR A 47 20.60 26.63 -56.38
N ASP A 48 21.07 25.54 -56.98
CA ASP A 48 20.90 24.18 -56.40
C ASP A 48 21.64 24.00 -55.06
N ARG A 49 22.80 24.65 -54.91
CA ARG A 49 23.56 24.61 -53.65
C ARG A 49 22.94 25.52 -52.59
N ALA A 50 22.41 26.66 -53.00
CA ALA A 50 21.68 27.56 -52.12
C ALA A 50 20.42 26.89 -51.54
N LEU A 51 19.66 26.15 -52.36
CA LEU A 51 18.48 25.41 -51.92
C LEU A 51 18.81 24.36 -50.86
N LYS A 52 19.88 23.57 -51.06
CA LYS A 52 20.34 22.59 -50.07
C LYS A 52 20.79 23.24 -48.77
N ALA A 53 21.58 24.32 -48.87
CA ALA A 53 22.05 25.05 -47.69
C ALA A 53 20.89 25.70 -46.92
N ALA A 54 19.83 26.15 -47.60
CA ALA A 54 18.64 26.72 -46.98
C ALA A 54 17.82 25.67 -46.22
N ALA A 55 17.67 24.45 -46.75
CA ALA A 55 17.02 23.36 -46.02
C ALA A 55 17.79 22.97 -44.74
N GLU A 56 19.12 22.92 -44.82
CA GLU A 56 19.97 22.66 -43.64
C GLU A 56 19.92 23.83 -42.63
N LEU A 57 19.79 25.07 -43.08
CA LEU A 57 19.55 26.23 -42.21
C LEU A 57 18.21 26.10 -41.48
N GLU A 58 17.14 25.75 -42.19
CA GLU A 58 15.81 25.54 -41.60
C GLU A 58 15.85 24.45 -40.50
N GLU A 59 16.58 23.36 -40.72
CA GLU A 59 16.78 22.32 -39.71
C GLU A 59 17.51 22.87 -38.46
N LEU A 60 18.55 23.68 -38.64
CA LEU A 60 19.28 24.31 -37.53
C LEU A 60 18.41 25.31 -36.76
N GLU A 61 17.58 26.09 -37.45
CA GLU A 61 16.62 27.01 -36.84
C GLU A 61 15.56 26.25 -36.03
N GLN A 62 15.06 25.12 -36.55
CA GLN A 62 14.14 24.23 -35.81
C GLN A 62 14.82 23.62 -34.57
N GLN A 63 16.07 23.17 -34.69
CA GLN A 63 16.84 22.66 -33.55
C GLN A 63 17.03 23.73 -32.47
N LEU A 64 17.30 24.97 -32.86
CA LEU A 64 17.45 26.10 -31.94
C LEU A 64 16.16 26.41 -31.19
N GLU A 65 15.02 26.38 -31.88
CA GLU A 65 13.71 26.58 -31.26
C GLU A 65 13.37 25.43 -30.30
N GLN A 66 13.62 24.18 -30.70
CA GLN A 66 13.41 23.02 -29.85
C GLN A 66 14.30 23.06 -28.59
N PHE A 67 15.55 23.51 -28.73
CA PHE A 67 16.44 23.73 -27.60
C PHE A 67 15.84 24.72 -26.60
N LYS A 68 15.37 25.88 -27.07
CA LYS A 68 14.74 26.90 -26.21
C LYS A 68 13.55 26.33 -25.44
N GLN A 69 12.68 25.59 -26.14
CA GLN A 69 11.52 24.95 -25.53
C GLN A 69 11.92 23.90 -24.47
N ASN A 70 12.96 23.11 -24.73
CA ASN A 70 13.44 22.11 -23.79
C ASN A 70 14.05 22.74 -22.53
N VAL A 71 14.85 23.80 -22.68
CA VAL A 71 15.41 24.55 -21.54
C VAL A 71 14.30 25.24 -20.75
N PHE A 72 13.27 25.76 -21.41
CA PHE A 72 12.08 26.30 -20.73
C PHE A 72 11.38 25.24 -19.89
N ARG A 73 11.15 24.03 -20.44
CA ARG A 73 10.57 22.90 -19.69
C ARG A 73 11.45 22.50 -18.50
N LEU A 74 12.77 22.51 -18.67
CA LEU A 74 13.72 22.22 -17.59
C LEU A 74 13.62 23.28 -16.48
N TYR A 75 13.56 24.56 -16.84
CA TYR A 75 13.33 25.64 -15.88
C TYR A 75 12.01 25.48 -15.13
N GLU A 76 10.90 25.21 -15.86
CA GLU A 76 9.62 24.94 -15.23
C GLU A 76 9.71 23.79 -14.22
N THR A 77 10.46 22.74 -14.55
CA THR A 77 10.67 21.60 -13.66
C THR A 77 11.31 22.06 -12.35
N PHE A 78 12.39 22.83 -12.39
CA PHE A 78 13.04 23.41 -11.20
C PHE A 78 12.11 24.30 -10.36
N THR A 79 11.12 24.96 -10.98
CA THR A 79 10.14 25.79 -10.26
C THR A 79 8.96 25.02 -9.67
N LYS A 80 8.62 23.86 -10.24
CA LYS A 80 7.47 23.04 -9.84
C LYS A 80 7.82 22.06 -8.72
N ILE A 81 9.06 21.60 -8.66
CA ILE A 81 9.53 20.67 -7.63
C ILE A 81 10.11 21.43 -6.43
N GLU A 82 10.12 20.77 -5.27
CA GLU A 82 10.85 21.28 -4.11
C GLU A 82 12.36 21.01 -4.26
N ILE A 83 13.18 22.05 -4.09
CA ILE A 83 14.64 21.96 -4.20
C ILE A 83 15.24 21.81 -2.80
N ASN A 84 15.12 20.60 -2.26
CA ASN A 84 15.44 20.29 -0.85
C ASN A 84 16.70 19.44 -0.66
N THR A 85 17.33 18.93 -1.72
CA THR A 85 18.62 18.23 -1.64
C THR A 85 19.78 19.15 -2.00
N GLU A 86 20.96 18.94 -1.40
CA GLU A 86 22.16 19.71 -1.75
C GLU A 86 22.55 19.53 -3.23
N ARG A 87 22.38 18.31 -3.76
CA ARG A 87 22.60 17.99 -5.18
C ARG A 87 21.70 18.83 -6.09
N LEU A 88 20.39 18.93 -5.80
CA LEU A 88 19.46 19.74 -6.60
C LEU A 88 19.72 21.24 -6.44
N LYS A 89 20.10 21.72 -5.25
CA LYS A 89 20.48 23.13 -5.04
C LYS A 89 21.67 23.53 -5.91
N GLN A 90 22.70 22.69 -5.95
CA GLN A 90 23.90 22.90 -6.78
C GLN A 90 23.59 22.81 -8.28
N ALA A 91 22.85 21.78 -8.71
CA ALA A 91 22.45 21.63 -10.10
C ALA A 91 21.61 22.82 -10.58
N LYS A 92 20.69 23.32 -9.75
CA LYS A 92 19.93 24.53 -10.05
C LYS A 92 20.83 25.76 -10.16
N ALA A 93 21.82 25.91 -9.27
CA ALA A 93 22.74 27.05 -9.31
C ALA A 93 23.56 27.08 -10.60
N HIS A 94 24.02 25.93 -11.10
CA HIS A 94 24.67 25.82 -12.41
C HIS A 94 23.70 26.09 -13.56
N PHE A 95 22.49 25.53 -13.51
CA PHE A 95 21.45 25.79 -14.50
C PHE A 95 21.12 27.30 -14.63
N ASP A 96 20.98 28.00 -13.50
CA ASP A 96 20.69 29.44 -13.47
C ASP A 96 21.83 30.29 -14.07
N GLN A 97 23.04 29.73 -14.22
CA GLN A 97 24.21 30.34 -14.88
C GLN A 97 24.35 29.93 -16.36
N GLY A 98 23.46 29.08 -16.88
CA GLY A 98 23.55 28.52 -18.24
C GLY A 98 24.51 27.33 -18.37
N GLU A 99 25.08 26.87 -17.25
CA GLU A 99 26.08 25.79 -17.15
C GLU A 99 25.38 24.42 -17.11
N PHE A 100 24.73 24.03 -18.21
CA PHE A 100 23.88 22.83 -18.24
C PHE A 100 24.66 21.52 -18.09
N ARG A 101 25.91 21.48 -18.57
CA ARG A 101 26.77 20.29 -18.46
C ARG A 101 27.29 20.11 -17.05
N GLU A 102 27.55 21.21 -16.36
CA GLU A 102 27.93 21.26 -14.96
C GLU A 102 26.75 20.84 -14.08
N ALA A 103 25.54 21.33 -14.37
CA ALA A 103 24.32 20.88 -13.71
C ALA A 103 24.09 19.36 -13.87
N ASP A 104 24.31 18.81 -15.06
CA ASP A 104 24.28 17.37 -15.33
C ASP A 104 25.36 16.60 -14.55
N ALA A 105 26.60 17.11 -14.53
CA ALA A 105 27.70 16.50 -13.79
C ALA A 105 27.42 16.41 -12.28
N ILE A 106 26.74 17.40 -11.70
CA ILE A 106 26.25 17.36 -10.31
C ILE A 106 25.14 16.31 -10.14
N LEU A 107 24.24 16.18 -11.12
CA LEU A 107 23.19 15.15 -11.17
C LEU A 107 23.76 13.80 -11.63
N ASN A 108 24.81 13.33 -10.95
CA ASN A 108 25.54 12.13 -11.29
C ASN A 108 24.66 10.87 -11.15
N ALA A 109 24.35 10.23 -12.28
CA ALA A 109 23.50 9.04 -12.34
C ALA A 109 24.04 7.84 -11.53
N ALA A 110 25.37 7.65 -11.50
CA ALA A 110 25.97 6.54 -10.76
C ALA A 110 25.85 6.74 -9.24
N GLU A 111 26.00 7.98 -8.77
CA GLU A 111 25.78 8.30 -7.35
C GLU A 111 24.30 8.20 -6.99
N MET A 112 23.41 8.77 -7.80
CA MET A 112 21.96 8.65 -7.59
C MET A 112 21.51 7.19 -7.52
N GLN A 113 22.05 6.32 -8.40
CA GLN A 113 21.74 4.90 -8.38
C GLN A 113 22.26 4.22 -7.11
N ARG A 114 23.44 4.60 -6.62
CA ARG A 114 23.99 4.08 -5.36
C ARG A 114 23.09 4.47 -4.18
N ASP A 115 22.70 5.74 -4.11
CA ASP A 115 21.80 6.26 -3.07
C ASP A 115 20.46 5.50 -3.09
N LEU A 116 19.88 5.31 -4.28
CA LEU A 116 18.63 4.57 -4.47
C LEU A 116 18.76 3.10 -4.04
N ASN A 117 19.83 2.42 -4.43
CA ASN A 117 20.05 1.01 -4.07
C ASN A 117 20.16 0.82 -2.55
N GLN A 118 20.82 1.75 -1.85
CA GLN A 118 20.90 1.72 -0.38
C GLN A 118 19.53 1.87 0.27
N LEU A 119 18.67 2.74 -0.27
CA LEU A 119 17.30 2.92 0.23
C LEU A 119 16.46 1.66 0.01
N ILE A 120 16.55 1.05 -1.18
CA ILE A 120 15.83 -0.19 -1.50
C ILE A 120 16.29 -1.34 -0.59
N GLU A 121 17.60 -1.49 -0.39
CA GLU A 121 18.14 -2.51 0.51
C GLU A 121 17.67 -2.30 1.95
N ARG A 122 17.66 -1.04 2.42
CA ARG A 122 17.18 -0.74 3.78
C ARG A 122 15.68 -0.99 3.93
N ASP A 123 14.88 -0.69 2.92
CA ASP A 123 13.43 -0.95 2.91
C ASP A 123 13.16 -2.45 3.02
N GLN A 124 13.87 -3.28 2.23
CA GLN A 124 13.80 -4.74 2.31
C GLN A 124 14.20 -5.29 3.68
N GLN A 125 15.27 -4.75 4.29
CA GLN A 125 15.68 -5.12 5.64
C GLN A 125 14.61 -4.77 6.67
N LEU A 126 14.00 -3.58 6.59
CA LEU A 126 12.94 -3.16 7.49
C LEU A 126 11.69 -4.04 7.35
N ASP A 127 11.35 -4.48 6.14
CA ASP A 127 10.23 -5.40 5.91
C ASP A 127 10.52 -6.79 6.49
N GLN A 128 11.76 -7.29 6.36
CA GLN A 128 12.17 -8.53 7.01
C GLN A 128 12.12 -8.41 8.53
N GLU A 129 12.68 -7.34 9.11
CA GLU A 129 12.65 -7.07 10.55
C GLU A 129 11.20 -7.02 11.07
N LYS A 130 10.28 -6.38 10.34
CA LYS A 130 8.84 -6.37 10.69
C LYS A 130 8.22 -7.76 10.64
N ALA A 131 8.51 -8.56 9.62
CA ALA A 131 7.99 -9.92 9.50
C ALA A 131 8.47 -10.82 10.65
N GLU A 132 9.74 -10.69 11.04
CA GLU A 132 10.31 -11.40 12.20
C GLU A 132 9.62 -10.95 13.51
N ILE A 133 9.38 -9.65 13.69
CA ILE A 133 8.63 -9.11 14.84
C ILE A 133 7.21 -9.67 14.87
N GLU A 134 6.51 -9.71 13.74
CA GLU A 134 5.16 -10.28 13.66
C GLU A 134 5.14 -11.77 14.02
N GLN A 135 6.10 -12.54 13.52
CA GLN A 135 6.26 -13.95 13.87
C GLN A 135 6.48 -14.14 15.38
N HIS A 136 7.37 -13.35 15.99
CA HIS A 136 7.60 -13.40 17.43
C HIS A 136 6.38 -12.99 18.25
N ARG A 137 5.62 -12.01 17.79
CA ARG A 137 4.35 -11.61 18.41
C ARG A 137 3.32 -12.73 18.38
N THR A 138 3.21 -13.47 17.27
CA THR A 138 2.34 -14.65 17.18
C THR A 138 2.79 -15.76 18.13
N GLN A 139 4.10 -16.02 18.24
CA GLN A 139 4.65 -17.00 19.19
C GLN A 139 4.30 -16.60 20.63
N LEU A 140 4.51 -15.34 20.99
CA LEU A 140 4.19 -14.84 22.32
C LEU A 140 2.69 -14.89 22.63
N ALA A 141 1.83 -14.64 21.63
CA ALA A 141 0.38 -14.83 21.78
C ALA A 141 0.02 -16.28 22.12
N ASN A 142 0.67 -17.25 21.49
CA ASN A 142 0.48 -18.67 21.80
C ASN A 142 0.98 -19.04 23.20
N GLU A 143 2.12 -18.46 23.64
CA GLU A 143 2.60 -18.64 25.01
C GLU A 143 1.62 -18.09 26.05
N TYR A 144 1.09 -16.89 25.83
CA TYR A 144 0.06 -16.32 26.70
C TYR A 144 -1.25 -17.10 26.66
N LEU A 145 -1.65 -17.63 25.50
CA LEU A 145 -2.81 -18.51 25.39
C LEU A 145 -2.66 -19.77 26.25
N ILE A 146 -1.50 -20.44 26.16
CA ILE A 146 -1.19 -21.60 27.01
C ILE A 146 -1.21 -21.19 28.49
N LYS A 147 -0.62 -20.04 28.82
CA LYS A 147 -0.60 -19.51 30.19
C LYS A 147 -2.00 -19.23 30.73
N ALA A 148 -2.87 -18.62 29.93
CA ALA A 148 -4.27 -18.39 30.26
C ALA A 148 -4.98 -19.71 30.55
N ARG A 149 -4.86 -20.70 29.64
CA ARG A 149 -5.44 -22.04 29.81
C ARG A 149 -4.91 -22.74 31.07
N LEU A 150 -3.62 -22.67 31.37
CA LEU A 150 -3.03 -23.23 32.59
C LEU A 150 -3.68 -22.63 33.84
N TRP A 151 -3.84 -21.30 33.88
CA TRP A 151 -4.46 -20.61 35.02
C TRP A 151 -5.94 -20.99 35.24
N THR A 152 -6.64 -21.44 34.20
CA THR A 152 -7.98 -22.01 34.38
C THR A 152 -7.95 -23.29 35.22
N THR A 153 -6.81 -23.99 35.33
CA THR A 153 -6.73 -25.26 36.09
C THR A 153 -6.40 -25.08 37.57
N PHE A 154 -6.00 -23.89 38.01
CA PHE A 154 -5.57 -23.62 39.39
C PHE A 154 -6.76 -23.26 40.30
N TYR A 155 -7.57 -24.27 40.64
CA TYR A 155 -8.78 -24.09 41.46
C TYR A 155 -8.52 -23.62 42.90
N ASP A 156 -7.28 -23.74 43.38
CA ASP A 156 -6.82 -23.23 44.69
C ASP A 156 -6.59 -21.71 44.69
N GLN A 157 -6.46 -21.08 43.51
CA GLN A 157 -6.19 -19.65 43.38
C GLN A 157 -7.48 -18.83 43.38
N PRO A 158 -7.69 -17.91 44.35
CA PRO A 158 -8.94 -17.17 44.49
C PRO A 158 -9.19 -16.18 43.34
N ASN A 159 -8.14 -15.72 42.65
CA ASN A 159 -8.20 -14.80 41.53
C ASN A 159 -8.00 -15.49 40.16
N ARG A 160 -8.20 -16.82 40.07
CA ARG A 160 -7.95 -17.59 38.83
C ARG A 160 -8.66 -17.02 37.61
N PHE A 161 -9.89 -16.55 37.79
CA PHE A 161 -10.70 -16.00 36.70
C PHE A 161 -10.09 -14.71 36.15
N GLU A 162 -9.85 -13.73 37.01
CA GLU A 162 -9.26 -12.45 36.63
C GLU A 162 -7.88 -12.62 35.98
N GLN A 163 -7.04 -13.50 36.54
CA GLN A 163 -5.72 -13.78 35.97
C GLN A 163 -5.80 -14.48 34.61
N SER A 164 -6.76 -15.41 34.43
CA SER A 164 -6.98 -16.04 33.13
C SER A 164 -7.39 -15.00 32.09
N CYS A 165 -8.33 -14.10 32.41
CA CYS A 165 -8.72 -12.98 31.53
C CYS A 165 -7.51 -12.11 31.16
N ASN A 166 -6.71 -11.69 32.15
CA ASN A 166 -5.53 -10.86 31.91
C ASN A 166 -4.55 -11.54 30.91
N TYR A 167 -4.33 -12.85 31.03
CA TYR A 167 -3.46 -13.55 30.08
C TYR A 167 -4.07 -13.73 28.70
N PHE A 168 -5.39 -13.93 28.58
CA PHE A 168 -6.05 -13.90 27.28
C PHE A 168 -5.94 -12.52 26.62
N GLU A 169 -6.08 -11.44 27.39
CA GLU A 169 -5.93 -10.07 26.89
C GLU A 169 -4.51 -9.77 26.44
N GLU A 170 -3.49 -10.24 27.18
CA GLU A 170 -2.09 -10.15 26.75
C GLU A 170 -1.82 -11.01 25.50
N ALA A 171 -2.47 -12.17 25.34
CA ALA A 171 -2.40 -12.94 24.10
C ALA A 171 -2.95 -12.14 22.91
N LEU A 172 -4.13 -11.53 23.06
CA LEU A 172 -4.74 -10.69 22.02
C LEU A 172 -3.91 -9.45 21.70
N ARG A 173 -3.28 -8.85 22.71
CA ARG A 173 -2.38 -7.70 22.54
C ARG A 173 -1.11 -8.08 21.79
N ALA A 174 -0.55 -9.25 22.12
CA ALA A 174 0.60 -9.80 21.41
C ALA A 174 0.24 -10.04 19.94
N ALA A 175 -0.77 -10.85 19.64
CA ALA A 175 -1.35 -10.99 18.31
C ALA A 175 -2.78 -11.52 18.40
N ARG A 176 -3.73 -10.86 17.71
CA ARG A 176 -5.10 -11.36 17.59
C ARG A 176 -5.17 -12.47 16.54
N THR A 177 -4.81 -13.69 16.94
CA THR A 177 -5.02 -14.87 16.10
C THR A 177 -6.46 -15.37 16.26
N PRO A 178 -7.03 -16.04 15.25
CA PRO A 178 -8.37 -16.58 15.37
C PRO A 178 -8.56 -17.51 16.58
N GLU A 179 -7.58 -18.37 16.83
CA GLU A 179 -7.53 -19.26 18.00
C GLU A 179 -7.59 -18.47 19.32
N THR A 180 -6.79 -17.41 19.48
CA THR A 180 -6.79 -16.61 20.72
C THR A 180 -8.12 -15.90 20.97
N VAL A 181 -8.75 -15.39 19.91
CA VAL A 181 -10.06 -14.72 20.00
C VAL A 181 -11.15 -15.73 20.37
N PHE A 182 -11.16 -16.88 19.68
CA PHE A 182 -12.13 -17.94 19.91
C PHE A 182 -12.06 -18.49 21.34
N GLU A 183 -10.86 -18.85 21.80
CA GLU A 183 -10.67 -19.44 23.12
C GLU A 183 -10.99 -18.48 24.25
N TYR A 184 -10.71 -17.18 24.08
CA TYR A 184 -11.11 -16.20 25.07
C TYR A 184 -12.64 -16.02 25.11
N ALA A 185 -13.29 -15.95 23.94
CA ALA A 185 -14.74 -15.86 23.85
C ALA A 185 -15.42 -17.06 24.53
N LEU A 186 -14.93 -18.28 24.25
CA LEU A 186 -15.41 -19.51 24.88
C LEU A 186 -15.19 -19.51 26.39
N PHE A 187 -14.00 -19.10 26.85
CA PHE A 187 -13.72 -18.99 28.28
C PHE A 187 -14.69 -18.03 28.98
N LEU A 188 -14.94 -16.85 28.41
CA LEU A 188 -15.87 -15.86 28.93
C LEU A 188 -17.31 -16.39 28.94
N GLN A 189 -17.73 -17.07 27.87
CA GLN A 189 -19.03 -17.73 27.78
C GLN A 189 -19.22 -18.76 28.90
N CYS A 190 -18.24 -19.65 29.12
CA CYS A 190 -18.30 -20.64 30.20
C CYS A 190 -18.36 -20.02 31.62
N HIS A 191 -18.01 -18.75 31.77
CA HIS A 191 -18.08 -17.99 33.02
C HIS A 191 -19.21 -16.96 33.02
N ASN A 192 -20.20 -17.09 32.11
CA ASN A 192 -21.38 -16.23 31.98
C ASN A 192 -21.07 -14.74 31.71
N CYS A 193 -19.88 -14.43 31.21
CA CYS A 193 -19.47 -13.08 30.83
C CYS A 193 -19.87 -12.75 29.38
N PHE A 194 -21.16 -12.88 29.10
CA PHE A 194 -21.70 -12.89 27.74
C PHE A 194 -21.52 -11.55 27.01
N ASP A 195 -21.61 -10.42 27.74
CA ASP A 195 -21.38 -9.08 27.19
C ASP A 195 -19.96 -8.90 26.63
N GLN A 196 -18.99 -9.66 27.15
CA GLN A 196 -17.60 -9.64 26.68
C GLN A 196 -17.34 -10.72 25.62
N ALA A 197 -17.98 -11.90 25.74
CA ALA A 197 -17.83 -13.01 24.80
C ALA A 197 -18.42 -12.67 23.41
N LYS A 198 -19.62 -12.07 23.39
CA LYS A 198 -20.35 -11.73 22.16
C LYS A 198 -19.52 -10.93 21.15
N PRO A 199 -18.93 -9.76 21.49
CA PRO A 199 -18.17 -8.97 20.51
C PRO A 199 -16.91 -9.68 20.00
N LEU A 200 -16.34 -10.64 20.76
CA LEU A 200 -15.21 -11.44 20.29
C LEU A 200 -15.64 -12.43 19.21
N TYR A 201 -16.75 -13.14 19.41
CA TYR A 201 -17.30 -14.04 18.38
C TYR A 201 -17.75 -13.29 17.13
N GLU A 202 -18.44 -12.15 17.28
CA GLU A 202 -18.89 -11.33 16.14
C GLU A 202 -17.71 -10.76 15.35
N GLY A 203 -16.67 -10.26 16.04
CA GLY A 203 -15.45 -9.78 15.41
C GLY A 203 -14.68 -10.88 14.69
N LEU A 204 -14.64 -12.09 15.27
CA LEU A 204 -14.03 -13.27 14.65
C LEU A 204 -14.77 -13.68 13.37
N LEU A 205 -16.10 -13.73 13.41
CA LEU A 205 -16.93 -14.02 12.25
C LEU A 205 -16.73 -12.99 11.14
N GLN A 206 -16.68 -11.70 11.49
CA GLN A 206 -16.45 -10.64 10.52
C GLN A 206 -15.08 -10.78 9.83
N ASN A 207 -14.04 -11.12 10.58
CA ASN A 207 -12.70 -11.37 10.03
C ASN A 207 -12.73 -12.55 9.04
N TYR A 208 -13.27 -13.70 9.45
CA TYR A 208 -13.36 -14.86 8.57
C TYR A 208 -14.21 -14.63 7.33
N ARG A 209 -15.28 -13.83 7.42
CA ARG A 209 -16.07 -13.41 6.25
C ARG A 209 -15.26 -12.55 5.28
N ALA A 210 -14.44 -11.62 5.79
CA ALA A 210 -13.55 -10.83 4.94
C ALA A 210 -12.52 -11.71 4.23
N LEU A 211 -11.88 -12.63 4.96
CA LEU A 211 -10.93 -13.60 4.40
C LEU A 211 -11.60 -14.55 3.38
N ALA A 212 -12.85 -14.95 3.61
CA ALA A 212 -13.61 -15.77 2.68
C ALA A 212 -13.89 -15.06 1.34
N GLN A 213 -13.94 -13.72 1.29
CA GLN A 213 -14.05 -12.99 0.03
C GLN A 213 -12.80 -13.16 -0.85
N GLU A 214 -11.63 -13.35 -0.23
CA GLU A 214 -10.38 -13.61 -0.94
C GLU A 214 -10.24 -15.09 -1.32
N ASN A 215 -10.64 -16.00 -0.42
CA ASN A 215 -10.54 -17.44 -0.65
C ASN A 215 -11.64 -18.23 0.08
N LEU A 216 -12.78 -18.36 -0.59
CA LEU A 216 -13.98 -19.05 -0.09
C LEU A 216 -13.68 -20.46 0.40
N ARG A 217 -12.92 -21.26 -0.38
CA ARG A 217 -12.67 -22.68 -0.06
C ARG A 217 -11.86 -22.86 1.22
N THR A 218 -10.99 -21.89 1.53
CA THR A 218 -10.11 -21.96 2.70
C THR A 218 -10.84 -21.54 3.96
N TYR A 219 -11.62 -20.46 3.91
CA TYR A 219 -12.14 -19.81 5.12
C TYR A 219 -13.63 -20.06 5.41
N LEU A 220 -14.43 -20.51 4.44
CA LEU A 220 -15.84 -20.86 4.71
C LEU A 220 -16.03 -21.95 5.79
N PRO A 221 -15.14 -22.95 5.93
CA PRO A 221 -15.21 -23.87 7.07
C PRO A 221 -15.10 -23.18 8.44
N ASP A 222 -14.24 -22.16 8.55
CA ASP A 222 -14.06 -21.38 9.78
C ASP A 222 -15.25 -20.43 10.03
N VAL A 223 -15.83 -19.88 8.96
CA VAL A 223 -17.10 -19.14 9.02
C VAL A 223 -18.20 -20.06 9.57
N ALA A 224 -18.37 -21.26 9.02
CA ALA A 224 -19.39 -22.22 9.47
C ALA A 224 -19.20 -22.63 10.94
N MET A 225 -17.96 -22.87 11.37
CA MET A 225 -17.64 -23.14 12.78
C MET A 225 -18.04 -21.98 13.69
N THR A 226 -17.70 -20.75 13.30
CA THR A 226 -18.00 -19.57 14.12
C THR A 226 -19.50 -19.29 14.18
N LEU A 227 -20.20 -19.46 13.05
CA LEU A 227 -21.66 -19.34 12.95
C LEU A 227 -22.39 -20.34 13.85
N ILE A 228 -21.99 -21.62 13.85
CA ILE A 228 -22.69 -22.62 14.67
C ILE A 228 -22.48 -22.36 16.17
N ASN A 229 -21.29 -21.91 16.56
CA ASN A 229 -21.01 -21.53 17.95
C ASN A 229 -21.83 -20.31 18.38
N LEU A 230 -21.93 -19.27 17.54
CA LEU A 230 -22.78 -18.11 17.78
C LEU A 230 -24.27 -18.49 17.82
N SER A 231 -24.71 -19.39 16.95
CA SER A 231 -26.10 -19.87 16.91
C SER A 231 -26.48 -20.58 18.22
N ILE A 232 -25.59 -21.42 18.76
CA ILE A 232 -25.75 -22.06 20.07
C ILE A 232 -25.73 -21.02 21.20
N PHE A 233 -24.83 -20.05 21.14
CA PHE A 233 -24.75 -18.96 22.10
C PHE A 233 -26.06 -18.15 22.18
N TYR A 234 -26.67 -17.85 21.02
CA TYR A 234 -27.99 -17.22 20.95
C TYR A 234 -29.16 -18.14 21.29
N LEU A 235 -28.98 -19.47 21.28
CA LEU A 235 -29.99 -20.40 21.76
C LEU A 235 -29.99 -20.50 23.29
N GLN A 236 -28.80 -20.54 23.90
CA GLN A 236 -28.62 -20.99 25.29
C GLN A 236 -28.27 -19.85 26.26
N ASP A 237 -27.39 -18.93 25.86
CA ASP A 237 -26.72 -18.00 26.78
C ASP A 237 -27.33 -16.60 26.75
N ILE A 238 -27.56 -16.07 25.54
CA ILE A 238 -28.34 -14.84 25.32
C ILE A 238 -29.48 -15.16 24.35
N PRO A 239 -30.63 -15.69 24.84
CA PRO A 239 -31.72 -16.15 23.99
C PRO A 239 -32.19 -15.09 22.97
N ASP A 240 -31.88 -15.34 21.71
CA ASP A 240 -32.37 -14.61 20.54
C ASP A 240 -32.65 -15.64 19.44
N LYS A 241 -33.91 -16.06 19.39
CA LYS A 241 -34.38 -17.12 18.48
C LYS A 241 -34.18 -16.72 17.01
N GLU A 242 -34.36 -15.45 16.66
CA GLU A 242 -34.23 -14.99 15.28
C GLU A 242 -32.77 -15.09 14.83
N GLN A 243 -31.84 -14.60 15.64
CA GLN A 243 -30.41 -14.70 15.36
C GLN A 243 -29.93 -16.15 15.36
N SER A 244 -30.35 -16.95 16.34
CA SER A 244 -29.97 -18.37 16.43
C SER A 244 -30.39 -19.14 15.18
N ILE A 245 -31.63 -18.99 14.72
CA ILE A 245 -32.13 -19.61 13.48
C ILE A 245 -31.36 -19.10 12.27
N ALA A 246 -31.20 -17.78 12.11
CA ALA A 246 -30.54 -17.20 10.94
C ALA A 246 -29.12 -17.74 10.76
N LEU A 247 -28.34 -17.79 11.84
CA LEU A 247 -26.97 -18.29 11.82
C LEU A 247 -26.91 -19.81 11.55
N ALA A 248 -27.83 -20.60 12.12
CA ALA A 248 -27.91 -22.04 11.84
C ALA A 248 -28.26 -22.32 10.37
N THR A 249 -29.17 -21.54 9.79
CA THR A 249 -29.52 -21.64 8.37
C THR A 249 -28.32 -21.35 7.48
N GLU A 250 -27.55 -20.29 7.78
CA GLU A 250 -26.32 -19.97 7.02
C GLU A 250 -25.28 -21.11 7.07
N VAL A 251 -25.16 -21.82 8.20
CA VAL A 251 -24.30 -23.01 8.30
C VAL A 251 -24.75 -24.10 7.31
N LEU A 252 -26.05 -24.32 7.14
CA LEU A 252 -26.58 -25.29 6.18
C LEU A 252 -26.30 -24.87 4.74
N GLU A 253 -26.46 -23.59 4.41
CA GLU A 253 -26.13 -23.05 3.08
C GLU A 253 -24.64 -23.21 2.74
N ILE A 254 -23.75 -23.02 3.72
CA ILE A 254 -22.32 -23.30 3.55
C ILE A 254 -22.11 -24.82 3.37
N ALA A 255 -22.73 -25.66 4.19
CA ALA A 255 -22.54 -27.11 4.11
C ALA A 255 -22.96 -27.72 2.77
N GLN A 256 -23.99 -27.17 2.11
CA GLN A 256 -24.41 -27.57 0.76
C GLN A 256 -23.29 -27.36 -0.29
N GLN A 257 -22.45 -26.35 -0.10
CA GLN A 257 -21.32 -26.05 -0.99
C GLN A 257 -20.10 -26.96 -0.71
N PHE A 258 -20.06 -27.61 0.45
CA PHE A 258 -18.93 -28.46 0.89
C PHE A 258 -19.38 -29.88 1.29
N PRO A 259 -20.05 -30.64 0.40
CA PRO A 259 -20.56 -31.98 0.72
C PRO A 259 -19.45 -32.99 1.04
N GLN A 260 -18.22 -32.72 0.59
CA GLN A 260 -17.07 -33.60 0.77
C GLN A 260 -16.17 -33.20 1.95
N VAL A 261 -16.54 -32.21 2.76
CA VAL A 261 -15.76 -31.76 3.91
C VAL A 261 -16.43 -32.26 5.20
N PRO A 262 -15.95 -33.36 5.83
CA PRO A 262 -16.65 -33.99 6.95
C PRO A 262 -16.86 -33.06 8.15
N MET A 263 -15.93 -32.13 8.39
CA MET A 263 -16.03 -31.18 9.50
C MET A 263 -17.21 -30.21 9.30
N VAL A 264 -17.40 -29.70 8.08
CA VAL A 264 -18.52 -28.79 7.76
C VAL A 264 -19.86 -29.52 7.86
N GLN A 265 -19.92 -30.80 7.46
CA GLN A 265 -21.14 -31.61 7.62
C GLN A 265 -21.50 -31.86 9.09
N ARG A 266 -20.51 -32.02 9.97
CA ARG A 266 -20.78 -32.06 11.42
C ARG A 266 -21.39 -30.76 11.94
N TYR A 267 -20.95 -29.60 11.45
CA TYR A 267 -21.57 -28.32 11.81
C TYR A 267 -23.02 -28.23 11.32
N ALA A 268 -23.32 -28.78 10.13
CA ALA A 268 -24.68 -28.86 9.61
C ALA A 268 -25.60 -29.75 10.48
N GLU A 269 -25.10 -30.90 10.95
CA GLU A 269 -25.85 -31.77 11.87
C GLU A 269 -26.22 -31.03 13.17
N ILE A 270 -25.28 -30.25 13.72
CA ILE A 270 -25.52 -29.42 14.90
C ILE A 270 -26.51 -28.28 14.57
N ALA A 271 -26.38 -27.65 13.41
CA ALA A 271 -27.30 -26.59 12.97
C ALA A 271 -28.75 -27.09 12.89
N ILE A 272 -28.97 -28.30 12.38
CA ILE A 272 -30.29 -28.96 12.38
C ILE A 272 -30.84 -29.10 13.79
N GLN A 273 -30.02 -29.54 14.75
CA GLN A 273 -30.45 -29.65 16.16
C GLN A 273 -30.81 -28.29 16.76
N VAL A 274 -30.05 -27.24 16.43
CA VAL A 274 -30.35 -25.87 16.88
C VAL A 274 -31.65 -25.34 16.29
N LEU A 275 -31.91 -25.59 14.99
CA LEU A 275 -33.18 -25.25 14.35
C LEU A 275 -34.37 -25.96 15.00
N GLN A 276 -34.24 -27.26 15.27
CA GLN A 276 -35.26 -28.06 15.96
C GLN A 276 -35.51 -27.56 17.38
N ALA A 277 -34.45 -27.22 18.13
CA ALA A 277 -34.56 -26.67 19.48
C ALA A 277 -35.27 -25.31 19.50
N ASN A 278 -35.09 -24.51 18.45
CA ASN A 278 -35.84 -23.28 18.24
C ASN A 278 -37.27 -23.50 17.70
N GLY A 279 -37.65 -24.71 17.32
CA GLY A 279 -38.95 -25.02 16.72
C GLY A 279 -39.11 -24.50 15.30
N ALA A 280 -38.02 -24.38 14.53
CA ALA A 280 -38.05 -24.10 13.10
C ALA A 280 -38.23 -25.40 12.29
N GLU A 281 -38.97 -25.33 11.18
CA GLU A 281 -39.10 -26.46 10.26
C GLU A 281 -37.78 -26.67 9.51
N VAL A 282 -37.28 -27.92 9.52
CA VAL A 282 -36.03 -28.30 8.85
C VAL A 282 -36.28 -28.78 7.41
N ASP A 283 -37.54 -29.02 7.04
CA ASP A 283 -37.94 -29.73 5.82
C ASP A 283 -37.84 -28.91 4.50
N THR A 284 -37.20 -27.74 4.49
CA THR A 284 -37.14 -26.86 3.30
C THR A 284 -35.78 -26.25 2.94
N LEU A 285 -34.67 -26.87 3.36
CA LEU A 285 -33.31 -26.49 2.93
C LEU A 285 -32.61 -27.65 2.23
#